data_AF-C0K4J4-F1
#
_entry.id   AF-C0K4J4-F1
#
_cell.length_a   1.000
_cell.length_b   1.000
_cell.length_c   1.000
_cell.angle_alpha   90.00
_cell.angle_beta   90.00
_cell.angle_gamma   90.00
#
_symmetry.space_group_name_H-M   'P 1'
#
loop_
_entity.id
_entity.type
_entity.pdbx_description
1 polymer ?
#
loop_
_entity_poly.entity_id
_entity_poly.type
_entity_poly.pdbx_seq_one_letter_code
_entity_poly.pdbx_strand_id
1 'polypeptide(L)'
;TVPLLIIEFYLILRAVTNVASSLFTKLLVGSLVMLIAGYLGESAAVSGGSTTVVYAGFGVGMLAWLYMIRELHSGEGGVAVKQASPAVQSGYKAMMM
;
A
#
# COMPACT_ATOMS: atom_id res chain seq x y z
N THR A 1 -10.18 5.66 -4.06
CA THR A 1 -8.80 6.20 -3.98
C THR A 1 -7.96 5.24 -3.15
N VAL A 2 -6.63 5.22 -3.31
CA VAL A 2 -5.75 4.17 -2.74
C VAL A 2 -6.01 3.88 -1.25
N PRO A 3 -6.20 4.86 -0.34
CA PRO A 3 -6.48 4.56 1.06
C PRO A 3 -7.81 3.82 1.27
N LEU A 4 -8.87 4.20 0.55
CA LEU A 4 -10.17 3.52 0.65
C LEU A 4 -10.08 2.08 0.13
N LEU A 5 -9.36 1.86 -0.99
CA LEU A 5 -9.15 0.52 -1.56
C LEU A 5 -8.42 -0.41 -0.57
N ILE A 6 -7.43 0.13 0.16
CA ILE A 6 -6.71 -0.61 1.20
C ILE A 6 -7.62 -0.97 2.38
N ILE A 7 -8.50 -0.04 2.81
CA ILE A 7 -9.45 -0.29 3.89
C ILE A 7 -10.44 -1.39 3.48
N GLU A 8 -11.04 -1.28 2.29
CA GLU A 8 -11.98 -2.26 1.75
C GLU A 8 -11.33 -3.64 1.64
N PHE A 9 -10.14 -3.71 1.05
CA PHE A 9 -9.37 -4.94 0.93
C PHE A 9 -9.07 -5.57 2.30
N TYR A 10 -8.62 -4.78 3.28
CA TYR A 10 -8.32 -5.28 4.62
C TYR A 10 -9.56 -5.84 5.31
N LEU A 11 -10.70 -5.14 5.20
CA LEU A 11 -11.95 -5.59 5.81
C LEU A 11 -12.45 -6.90 5.19
N ILE A 12 -12.37 -7.03 3.86
CA ILE A 12 -12.71 -8.28 3.16
C ILE A 12 -11.79 -9.42 3.61
N LEU A 13 -10.47 -9.19 3.65
CA LEU A 13 -9.51 -10.20 4.05
C LEU A 13 -9.72 -10.63 5.51
N ARG A 14 -9.97 -9.67 6.41
CA ARG A 14 -10.26 -9.93 7.83
C ARG A 14 -11.57 -10.69 8.05
N ALA A 15 -12.54 -10.55 7.14
CA ALA A 15 -13.80 -11.30 7.22
C ALA A 15 -13.63 -12.79 6.88
N VAL A 16 -12.63 -13.15 6.08
CA VAL A 16 -12.44 -14.52 5.56
C VAL A 16 -11.19 -15.23 6.09
N THR A 17 -10.27 -14.51 6.74
CA THR A 17 -9.07 -15.08 7.37
C THR A 17 -8.66 -14.26 8.60
N ASN A 18 -7.79 -14.83 9.44
CA ASN A 18 -7.23 -14.13 10.58
C ASN A 18 -6.09 -13.21 10.12
N VAL A 19 -6.28 -11.89 10.27
CA VAL A 19 -5.32 -10.86 9.84
C VAL A 19 -4.93 -10.00 11.02
N ALA A 20 -3.64 -9.74 11.18
CA ALA A 20 -3.14 -8.83 12.20
C ALA A 20 -3.65 -7.39 11.96
N SER A 21 -4.01 -6.68 13.04
CA SER A 21 -4.43 -5.27 12.96
C SER A 21 -3.30 -4.33 12.55
N SER A 22 -2.05 -4.74 12.72
CA SER A 22 -0.86 -4.00 12.27
C SER A 22 -0.81 -3.83 10.75
N LEU A 23 -1.29 -4.81 9.97
CA LEU A 23 -1.31 -4.74 8.51
C LEU A 23 -2.11 -3.53 8.03
N PHE A 24 -3.28 -3.28 8.65
CA PHE A 24 -4.11 -2.13 8.34
C PHE A 24 -3.35 -0.82 8.51
N THR A 25 -2.73 -0.62 9.68
CA THR A 25 -2.00 0.62 10.00
C THR A 25 -0.80 0.80 9.08
N LYS A 26 -0.06 -0.27 8.76
CA LYS A 26 1.10 -0.24 7.85
C LYS A 26 0.70 0.21 6.44
N LEU A 27 -0.38 -0.35 5.90
CA LEU A 27 -0.86 0.01 4.57
C LEU A 27 -1.51 1.40 4.55
N LEU A 28 -2.25 1.78 5.60
CA LEU A 28 -2.84 3.11 5.71
C LEU A 28 -1.76 4.20 5.77
N VAL A 29 -0.77 4.05 6.66
CA VAL A 29 0.34 5.01 6.78
C VAL A 29 1.16 5.04 5.50
N GLY A 30 1.47 3.89 4.90
CA GLY A 30 2.17 3.81 3.61
C GLY A 30 1.43 4.58 2.51
N SER A 31 0.10 4.41 2.43
CA SER A 31 -0.72 5.10 1.43
C SER A 31 -0.76 6.62 1.64
N LEU A 32 -0.81 7.08 2.90
CA LEU A 32 -0.79 8.51 3.22
C LEU A 32 0.55 9.13 2.88
N VAL A 33 1.66 8.49 3.29
CA VAL A 33 3.02 8.95 2.97
C VAL A 33 3.21 9.04 1.47
N MET A 34 2.79 8.01 0.72
CA MET A 34 2.89 7.99 -0.74
C MET A 34 2.12 9.16 -1.38
N LEU A 35 0.88 9.40 -0.95
CA LEU A 35 0.05 10.46 -1.51
C LEU A 35 0.58 11.86 -1.16
N ILE A 36 0.97 12.08 0.09
CA ILE A 36 1.48 13.39 0.53
C ILE A 36 2.82 13.68 -0.17
N ALA A 37 3.72 12.70 -0.25
CA ALA A 37 5.01 12.87 -0.93
C ALA A 37 4.83 13.13 -2.44
N GLY A 38 3.96 12.37 -3.10
CA GLY A 38 3.63 12.59 -4.51
C GLY A 38 3.02 13.97 -4.77
N TYR A 39 2.04 14.38 -3.94
CA TYR A 39 1.41 15.68 -4.05
C TYR A 39 2.41 16.84 -3.86
N LEU A 40 3.30 16.75 -2.86
CA LEU A 40 4.33 17.77 -2.64
C LEU A 40 5.36 17.81 -3.79
N GLY A 41 5.74 16.66 -4.33
CA GLY A 41 6.64 16.58 -5.49
C GLY A 41 6.03 17.19 -6.75
N GLU A 42 4.78 16.86 -7.06
CA GLU A 42 4.05 17.41 -8.21
C GLU A 42 3.75 18.91 -8.05
N SER A 43 3.38 19.34 -6.83
CA SER A 43 3.16 20.76 -6.54
C SER A 43 4.44 21.57 -6.70
N ALA A 44 5.59 21.04 -6.28
CA ALA A 44 6.89 21.67 -6.50
C ALA A 44 7.24 21.76 -7.99
N ALA A 45 6.91 20.75 -8.79
CA ALA A 45 7.17 20.77 -10.24
C ALA A 45 6.37 21.88 -10.97
N VAL A 46 5.12 22.14 -10.55
CA VAL A 46 4.26 23.16 -11.18
C VAL A 46 4.59 24.58 -10.70
N SER A 47 5.03 24.74 -9.45
CA SER A 47 5.27 26.06 -8.83
C SER A 47 6.69 26.61 -9.02
N GLY A 48 7.54 25.95 -9.81
CA GLY A 48 8.94 26.36 -10.02
C GLY A 48 9.87 25.99 -8.86
N GLY A 49 9.48 25.00 -8.04
CA GLY A 49 10.30 24.45 -6.97
C GLY A 49 11.56 23.73 -7.47
N SER A 50 12.53 23.52 -6.57
CA SER A 50 13.78 22.83 -6.91
C SER A 50 13.52 21.40 -7.37
N THR A 51 14.20 20.97 -8.44
CA THR A 51 14.20 19.59 -8.96
C THR A 51 14.54 18.56 -7.88
N THR A 52 15.31 18.94 -6.86
CA THR A 52 15.61 18.09 -5.70
C THR A 52 14.34 17.67 -4.94
N VAL A 53 13.39 18.59 -4.75
CA VAL A 53 12.13 18.33 -4.04
C VAL A 53 11.22 17.42 -4.86
N VAL A 54 11.21 17.60 -6.19
CA VAL A 54 10.45 16.75 -7.12
C VAL A 54 10.94 15.31 -7.05
N TYR A 55 12.25 15.08 -7.20
CA TYR A 55 12.83 13.73 -7.14
C TYR A 55 12.76 13.12 -5.74
N ALA A 56 12.88 13.92 -4.68
CA ALA A 56 12.70 13.43 -3.31
C ALA A 56 11.25 12.97 -3.07
N GLY A 57 10.25 13.75 -3.50
CA GLY A 57 8.83 13.38 -3.40
C GLY A 57 8.52 12.09 -4.16
N PHE A 58 9.02 11.96 -5.39
CA PHE A 58 8.91 10.73 -6.17
C PHE A 58 9.60 9.54 -5.48
N GLY A 59 10.85 9.72 -5.02
CA GLY A 59 11.61 8.66 -4.36
C GLY A 59 10.95 8.16 -3.07
N VAL A 60 10.47 9.06 -2.21
CA VAL A 60 9.73 8.70 -0.99
C VAL A 60 8.42 8.00 -1.33
N GLY A 61 7.69 8.49 -2.33
CA GLY A 61 6.47 7.85 -2.82
C GLY A 61 6.72 6.41 -3.29
N MET A 62 7.76 6.20 -4.09
CA MET A 62 8.15 4.88 -4.58
C MET A 62 8.59 3.93 -3.46
N LEU A 63 9.32 4.44 -2.45
CA LEU A 63 9.71 3.63 -1.29
C LEU A 63 8.49 3.20 -0.45
N ALA A 64 7.55 4.11 -0.21
CA ALA A 64 6.31 3.80 0.49
C ALA A 64 5.45 2.78 -0.28
N TRP A 65 5.39 2.92 -1.61
CA TRP A 65 4.71 1.97 -2.49
C TRP A 65 5.35 0.57 -2.43
N LEU A 66 6.67 0.48 -2.58
CA LEU A 66 7.41 -0.79 -2.48
C LEU A 66 7.25 -1.44 -1.11
N TYR A 67 7.25 -0.64 -0.04
CA TYR A 67 6.98 -1.12 1.31
C TYR A 67 5.60 -1.77 1.42
N MET A 68 4.55 -1.15 0.87
CA MET A 68 3.21 -1.73 0.88
C MET A 68 3.14 -3.04 0.09
N ILE A 69 3.74 -3.11 -1.10
CA ILE A 69 3.81 -4.34 -1.91
C ILE A 69 4.51 -5.46 -1.13
N ARG A 70 5.65 -5.15 -0.50
CA ARG A 70 6.40 -6.11 0.30
C ARG A 70 5.54 -6.68 1.42
N GLU A 71 4.81 -5.82 2.13
CA GLU A 71 3.96 -6.22 3.25
C GLU A 71 2.79 -7.10 2.82
N LEU A 72 2.24 -6.86 1.63
CA LEU A 72 1.20 -7.68 1.03
C LEU A 72 1.72 -9.03 0.50
N HIS A 73 2.91 -9.08 -0.10
CA HIS A 73 3.43 -10.34 -0.67
C HIS A 73 4.08 -11.26 0.37
N SER A 74 4.95 -10.68 1.19
CA SER A 74 5.85 -11.42 2.09
C SER A 74 5.66 -11.09 3.56
N GLY A 75 4.90 -10.04 3.86
CA GLY A 75 4.54 -9.64 5.21
C GLY A 75 3.24 -10.28 5.67
N GLU A 76 2.53 -9.56 6.54
CA GLU A 76 1.36 -10.06 7.25
C GLU A 76 0.20 -10.49 6.31
N GLY A 77 0.03 -9.82 5.16
CA GLY A 77 -1.00 -10.19 4.18
C GLY A 77 -0.72 -11.55 3.52
N GLY A 78 0.53 -11.77 3.11
CA GLY A 78 0.98 -13.02 2.50
C GLY A 78 0.98 -14.20 3.46
N VAL A 79 1.16 -13.94 4.78
CA VAL A 79 1.00 -14.98 5.81
C VAL A 79 -0.48 -15.30 6.04
N ALA A 80 -1.34 -14.27 6.13
CA ALA A 80 -2.77 -14.44 6.38
C ALA A 80 -3.47 -15.22 5.25
N VAL A 81 -3.07 -14.99 3.99
CA VAL A 81 -3.72 -15.67 2.84
C VAL A 81 -3.38 -17.16 2.78
N LYS A 82 -2.21 -17.60 3.27
CA LYS A 82 -1.81 -19.02 3.29
C LYS A 82 -2.73 -19.88 4.16
N GLN A 83 -3.38 -19.27 5.15
CA GLN A 83 -4.35 -19.92 6.04
C GLN A 83 -5.79 -19.84 5.50
N ALA A 84 -6.03 -19.07 4.44
CA ALA A 84 -7.35 -18.89 3.85
C ALA A 84 -7.70 -20.01 2.86
N SER A 85 -8.97 -20.06 2.44
CA SER A 85 -9.46 -21.05 1.47
C SER A 85 -8.78 -20.90 0.10
N PRO A 86 -8.74 -21.97 -0.72
CA PRO A 86 -8.14 -21.92 -2.07
C PRO A 86 -8.74 -20.83 -2.96
N ALA A 87 -10.05 -20.56 -2.82
CA ALA A 87 -10.72 -19.48 -3.55
C ALA A 87 -10.18 -18.10 -3.17
N VAL A 88 -9.98 -17.85 -1.86
CA VAL A 88 -9.41 -16.59 -1.36
C VAL A 88 -7.95 -16.44 -1.79
N GLN A 89 -7.17 -17.52 -1.76
CA GLN A 89 -5.78 -17.50 -2.25
C GLN A 89 -5.68 -17.16 -3.73
N SER A 90 -6.56 -17.71 -4.55
CA SER A 90 -6.63 -17.41 -5.99
C SER A 90 -6.94 -15.92 -6.23
N GLY A 91 -7.98 -15.40 -5.57
CA GLY A 91 -8.36 -13.99 -5.67
C GLY A 91 -7.26 -13.04 -5.19
N TYR A 92 -6.62 -13.36 -4.06
CA TYR A 92 -5.50 -12.58 -3.53
C TYR A 92 -4.32 -12.53 -4.50
N LYS A 93 -3.96 -13.67 -5.10
CA LYS A 93 -2.87 -13.75 -6.06
C LYS A 93 -3.19 -12.94 -7.32
N ALA A 94 -4.42 -13.00 -7.81
CA ALA A 94 -4.85 -12.23 -8.98
C ALA A 94 -4.76 -10.71 -8.76
N MET A 95 -5.04 -10.22 -7.54
CA MET A 95 -4.90 -8.80 -7.20
C MET A 95 -3.44 -8.32 -7.07
N MET A 96 -2.50 -9.26 -6.97
CA MET A 96 -1.08 -9.00 -6.72
C MET A 96 -0.20 -9.32 -7.95
N MET A 97 -0.79 -9.76 -9.06
CA MET A 97 -0.13 -10.06 -10.34
C MET A 97 0.26 -8.81 -11.12
#